data_AF-A0AAN9YGZ0-F1
#
_entry.id   AF-A0AAN9YGZ0-F1
#
_cell.length_a   1.000
_cell.length_b   1.000
_cell.length_c   1.000
_cell.angle_alpha   90.00
_cell.angle_beta   90.00
_cell.angle_gamma   90.00
#
_symmetry.space_group_name_H-M   'P 1'
#
loop_
_entity.id
_entity.type
_entity.pdbx_description
1 polymer ?
#
loop_
_entity_poly.entity_id
_entity_poly.type
_entity_poly.pdbx_seq_one_letter_code
_entity_poly.pdbx_strand_id
1 'polypeptide(L)'
;MKHGQDYMPLDSGEAPEDHTSSGTKPEGTAGAVGSRLGSQKPRSWGACHTWGILGLLATIERRVIVLFGLGLAVFSPVGDTHLKTATLKPGNAAGKPGISTSSSSYNGGNGADLPPQFRYPTDFLRDVVPIPCHSHNDYWRKEPLFSALRAGCVSVEADVWWLSFPSSKNDLYVGHDPAALTPHRTFASLYVDPLVKLLDRMNPQAAPFYHENSDHSNSDSRRGVFDADPEQTLVLLVDVKTDGAQTWPRVLEQLEPLRARGWLTRFEDGGDGEDGVRVGPVTVVGTGNTPFDVLTRNATYRDAFFDAPLGALSEVEGGDYDRTNSLYASTSFKEAVGPLSRGELSDDQLRTIRVQIRNAHSSGLKARYWETPSWPIALRNKIWRILVEEGADILNVDDLYAASQSDW
;
A
#
# COMPACT_ATOMS: atom_id res chain seq x y z
N MET A 1 56.94 -35.80 -12.28
CA MET A 1 57.81 -35.78 -13.48
C MET A 1 57.64 -34.43 -14.16
N LYS A 2 58.74 -33.64 -14.22
CA LYS A 2 59.16 -32.54 -15.15
C LYS A 2 58.09 -31.59 -15.73
N HIS A 3 58.27 -30.27 -15.88
CA HIS A 3 59.26 -29.22 -15.56
C HIS A 3 58.59 -27.89 -16.03
N GLY A 4 58.59 -26.78 -15.26
CA GLY A 4 59.46 -25.58 -15.45
C GLY A 4 58.77 -24.49 -16.30
N GLN A 5 58.87 -23.16 -16.13
CA GLN A 5 59.57 -22.20 -15.26
C GLN A 5 58.81 -20.84 -15.38
N ASP A 6 58.53 -20.12 -14.28
CA ASP A 6 59.21 -18.91 -13.73
C ASP A 6 59.63 -17.80 -14.70
N TYR A 7 59.17 -16.56 -14.44
CA TYR A 7 59.99 -15.32 -14.45
C TYR A 7 59.28 -14.14 -13.74
N MET A 8 59.87 -13.67 -12.63
CA MET A 8 59.83 -12.31 -12.08
C MET A 8 61.24 -11.69 -12.24
N PRO A 9 61.37 -10.35 -12.27
CA PRO A 9 61.99 -9.61 -11.15
C PRO A 9 61.29 -8.23 -10.88
N LEU A 10 61.09 -7.75 -9.63
CA LEU A 10 61.98 -6.98 -8.72
C LEU A 10 62.69 -5.79 -9.39
N ASP A 11 62.96 -4.62 -8.80
CA ASP A 11 62.53 -3.75 -7.68
C ASP A 11 63.54 -2.56 -7.71
N SER A 12 63.13 -1.35 -7.30
CA SER A 12 63.94 -0.18 -6.87
C SER A 12 63.16 1.11 -7.24
N GLY A 13 62.67 1.97 -6.36
CA GLY A 13 63.23 2.43 -5.09
C GLY A 13 63.84 3.82 -5.31
N GLU A 14 63.15 4.89 -4.85
CA GLU A 14 63.70 6.09 -4.21
C GLU A 14 62.69 7.28 -4.18
N ALA A 15 62.56 7.86 -2.98
CA ALA A 15 62.10 9.22 -2.66
C ALA A 15 63.21 9.83 -1.78
N PRO A 16 63.14 11.06 -1.22
CA PRO A 16 62.36 12.28 -1.50
C PRO A 16 63.26 13.55 -1.59
N GLU A 17 62.67 14.76 -1.69
CA GLU A 17 63.13 16.10 -1.16
C GLU A 17 62.35 17.21 -1.92
N ASP A 18 61.44 17.98 -1.30
CA ASP A 18 61.56 19.19 -0.45
C ASP A 18 62.18 20.44 -1.11
N HIS A 19 61.42 21.55 -1.10
CA HIS A 19 61.86 22.93 -0.81
C HIS A 19 60.76 24.00 -1.07
N THR A 20 60.10 24.40 0.02
CA THR A 20 59.94 25.77 0.57
C THR A 20 59.41 26.99 -0.22
N SER A 21 58.54 27.73 0.50
CA SER A 21 58.41 29.21 0.63
C SER A 21 57.58 29.96 -0.43
N SER A 22 56.71 30.95 -0.15
CA SER A 22 56.54 31.85 1.01
C SER A 22 55.23 32.68 0.91
N GLY A 23 54.73 33.17 2.06
CA GLY A 23 54.08 34.49 2.33
C GLY A 23 52.82 34.89 1.54
N THR A 24 51.78 35.55 2.08
CA THR A 24 51.65 36.48 3.20
C THR A 24 50.15 36.70 3.54
N LYS A 25 49.83 36.86 4.83
CA LYS A 25 48.72 37.68 5.38
C LYS A 25 49.30 39.10 5.68
N PRO A 26 48.56 40.18 6.05
CA PRO A 26 47.36 40.20 6.90
C PRO A 26 46.34 41.38 6.68
N GLU A 27 45.34 41.46 7.59
CA GLU A 27 44.60 42.66 8.07
C GLU A 27 43.66 43.44 7.11
N GLY A 28 42.51 44.01 7.50
CA GLY A 28 41.87 44.17 8.81
C GLY A 28 40.55 44.99 8.72
N THR A 29 39.79 44.93 9.82
CA THR A 29 38.94 45.98 10.45
C THR A 29 37.72 46.61 9.77
N ALA A 30 36.58 46.43 10.48
CA ALA A 30 35.66 47.44 11.03
C ALA A 30 34.74 48.28 10.11
N GLY A 31 33.50 48.49 10.58
CA GLY A 31 32.73 49.68 10.21
C GLY A 31 31.21 49.48 10.17
N ALA A 32 30.52 50.06 11.14
CA ALA A 32 29.08 50.02 11.32
C ALA A 32 28.30 51.07 10.47
N VAL A 33 26.97 51.06 10.67
CA VAL A 33 26.00 52.18 10.55
C VAL A 33 25.19 52.27 9.25
N GLY A 34 23.86 52.38 9.41
CA GLY A 34 23.14 53.47 8.73
C GLY A 34 21.89 53.12 7.94
N SER A 35 20.74 53.23 8.63
CA SER A 35 19.37 53.45 8.14
C SER A 35 19.19 54.41 6.93
N ARG A 36 18.15 54.18 6.10
CA ARG A 36 16.90 55.00 5.90
C ARG A 36 16.37 55.03 4.45
N LEU A 37 15.02 55.07 4.37
CA LEU A 37 14.13 55.69 3.34
C LEU A 37 14.17 55.06 1.92
N GLY A 38 13.08 54.78 1.19
CA GLY A 38 11.68 55.20 1.25
C GLY A 38 11.28 55.87 -0.08
N SER A 39 10.48 55.22 -0.93
CA SER A 39 9.62 55.83 -1.99
C SER A 39 8.72 54.76 -2.64
N GLN A 40 7.39 54.79 -2.41
CA GLN A 40 6.31 55.31 -3.27
C GLN A 40 5.99 54.52 -4.57
N LYS A 41 4.93 53.66 -4.50
CA LYS A 41 3.65 53.56 -5.29
C LYS A 41 3.64 53.83 -6.83
N PRO A 42 2.55 53.52 -7.59
CA PRO A 42 1.42 52.57 -7.44
C PRO A 42 1.00 51.82 -8.76
N ARG A 43 -0.01 50.92 -8.70
CA ARG A 43 -1.07 50.60 -9.73
C ARG A 43 -1.85 49.33 -9.30
N SER A 44 -3.13 49.39 -8.87
CA SER A 44 -4.43 49.49 -9.58
C SER A 44 -5.07 48.12 -9.93
N TRP A 45 -6.42 48.07 -9.87
CA TRP A 45 -7.40 46.99 -10.17
C TRP A 45 -7.60 45.95 -9.05
N GLY A 46 -8.80 45.51 -8.65
CA GLY A 46 -10.16 45.72 -9.13
C GLY A 46 -11.18 45.29 -8.06
N ALA A 47 -12.45 45.63 -8.28
CA ALA A 47 -13.56 45.52 -7.35
C ALA A 47 -13.90 44.06 -6.94
N CYS A 48 -14.23 43.87 -5.66
CA CYS A 48 -14.79 42.65 -5.11
C CYS A 48 -16.23 42.95 -4.66
N HIS A 49 -17.22 42.26 -5.25
CA HIS A 49 -18.61 42.29 -4.80
C HIS A 49 -18.78 41.29 -3.65
N THR A 50 -18.95 41.80 -2.44
CA THR A 50 -19.45 41.06 -1.28
C THR A 50 -20.92 41.40 -1.09
N TRP A 51 -21.80 40.41 -1.24
CA TRP A 51 -23.17 40.49 -0.73
C TRP A 51 -23.17 39.93 0.69
N GLY A 52 -23.29 40.82 1.66
CA GLY A 52 -23.71 40.47 3.01
C GLY A 52 -25.22 40.31 3.06
N ILE A 53 -25.70 39.24 3.70
CA ILE A 53 -27.07 39.16 4.20
C ILE A 53 -26.99 39.19 5.72
N LEU A 54 -27.57 40.26 6.27
CA LEU A 54 -27.87 40.45 7.68
C LEU A 54 -28.73 39.30 8.19
N GLY A 55 -28.26 38.61 9.23
CA GLY A 55 -29.10 37.75 10.06
C GLY A 55 -30.00 38.61 10.96
N LEU A 56 -31.31 38.43 10.84
CA LEU A 56 -32.27 38.90 11.84
C LEU A 56 -32.66 37.69 12.72
N LEU A 57 -32.30 37.79 14.00
CA LEU A 57 -32.77 36.89 15.06
C LEU A 57 -34.28 37.04 15.24
N ALA A 58 -35.01 35.95 15.08
CA ALA A 58 -36.33 35.77 15.68
C ALA A 58 -36.50 34.29 16.09
N THR A 59 -36.25 34.00 17.36
CA THR A 59 -36.65 32.76 18.03
C THR A 59 -38.07 32.90 18.53
N ILE A 60 -39.02 32.15 17.96
CA ILE A 60 -40.29 31.78 18.61
C ILE A 60 -40.64 30.33 18.24
N GLU A 61 -40.56 29.50 19.27
CA GLU A 61 -41.34 28.28 19.56
C GLU A 61 -41.45 27.13 18.53
N ARG A 62 -40.74 26.04 18.85
CA ARG A 62 -41.13 24.62 18.71
C ARG A 62 -42.18 24.31 17.62
N ARG A 63 -41.74 23.86 16.43
CA ARG A 63 -42.10 22.58 15.77
C ARG A 63 -41.63 22.58 14.32
N VAL A 64 -40.90 21.52 13.96
CA VAL A 64 -40.48 21.20 12.59
C VAL A 64 -41.72 20.75 11.80
N ILE A 65 -42.01 21.41 10.69
CA ILE A 65 -42.96 20.94 9.67
C ILE A 65 -42.12 20.30 8.56
N VAL A 66 -42.12 18.97 8.49
CA VAL A 66 -41.66 18.23 7.32
C VAL A 66 -42.90 17.84 6.51
N LEU A 67 -43.03 18.40 5.31
CA LEU A 67 -44.00 17.97 4.31
C LEU A 67 -43.39 16.80 3.52
N PHE A 68 -43.82 15.58 3.81
CA PHE A 68 -43.68 14.44 2.88
C PHE A 68 -45.00 14.21 2.16
N GLY A 69 -44.91 14.10 0.83
CA GLY A 69 -46.03 13.82 -0.06
C GLY A 69 -46.67 12.47 0.22
N LEU A 70 -47.99 12.54 0.46
CA LEU A 70 -49.05 11.61 0.10
C LEU A 70 -48.65 10.17 -0.32
N GLY A 71 -48.86 9.25 0.62
CA GLY A 71 -49.21 7.85 0.35
C GLY A 71 -50.20 7.37 1.41
N LEU A 72 -51.49 7.33 1.08
CA LEU A 72 -52.53 6.76 1.94
C LEU A 72 -52.34 5.24 2.03
N ALA A 73 -52.14 4.72 3.25
CA ALA A 73 -52.40 3.32 3.58
C ALA A 73 -53.38 3.29 4.78
N VAL A 74 -54.57 2.74 4.53
CA VAL A 74 -55.60 2.53 5.55
C VAL A 74 -55.27 1.25 6.30
N PHE A 75 -55.11 1.32 7.62
CA PHE A 75 -55.08 0.16 8.50
C PHE A 75 -56.30 0.18 9.42
N SER A 76 -57.03 -0.94 9.46
CA SER A 76 -58.00 -1.27 10.51
C SER A 76 -57.40 -2.34 11.42
N PRO A 77 -57.57 -2.28 12.75
CA PRO A 77 -57.15 -3.33 13.66
C PRO A 77 -58.28 -4.31 13.98
N VAL A 78 -57.94 -5.36 14.75
CA VAL A 78 -58.76 -6.47 15.31
C VAL A 78 -58.63 -7.76 14.49
N GLY A 79 -58.28 -8.94 15.02
CA GLY A 79 -58.04 -9.37 16.40
C GLY A 79 -57.52 -10.82 16.44
N ASP A 80 -57.14 -11.26 17.64
CA ASP A 80 -56.63 -12.59 17.96
C ASP A 80 -57.54 -13.75 17.54
N THR A 81 -56.97 -14.85 17.05
CA THR A 81 -57.41 -16.21 17.37
C THR A 81 -56.29 -17.23 17.16
N HIS A 82 -56.06 -18.03 18.20
CA HIS A 82 -55.25 -19.26 18.16
C HIS A 82 -55.95 -20.35 17.32
N LEU A 83 -55.20 -21.07 16.49
CA LEU A 83 -55.50 -22.48 16.18
C LEU A 83 -54.21 -23.25 15.85
N LYS A 84 -53.99 -24.35 16.57
CA LYS A 84 -52.96 -25.37 16.30
C LYS A 84 -53.52 -26.41 15.33
N THR A 85 -52.74 -26.80 14.33
CA THR A 85 -52.80 -28.16 13.72
C THR A 85 -51.51 -28.47 12.95
N ALA A 86 -50.86 -29.58 13.33
CA ALA A 86 -49.93 -30.35 12.48
C ALA A 86 -50.77 -31.13 11.43
N THR A 87 -50.30 -31.62 10.27
CA THR A 87 -49.10 -32.42 9.97
C THR A 87 -49.03 -32.67 8.44
N LEU A 88 -47.84 -33.10 7.97
CA LEU A 88 -47.49 -33.95 6.80
C LEU A 88 -47.03 -33.32 5.46
N LYS A 89 -45.79 -33.70 5.09
CA LYS A 89 -45.11 -33.56 3.79
C LYS A 89 -45.61 -34.60 2.75
N PRO A 90 -45.41 -34.33 1.46
CA PRO A 90 -44.38 -35.04 0.66
C PRO A 90 -43.59 -34.03 -0.21
N GLY A 91 -42.42 -34.24 -0.81
CA GLY A 91 -41.52 -35.35 -1.03
C GLY A 91 -40.56 -34.90 -2.17
N ASN A 92 -39.25 -34.96 -1.90
CA ASN A 92 -38.06 -34.79 -2.74
C ASN A 92 -38.15 -34.30 -4.20
N ALA A 93 -37.36 -33.25 -4.50
CA ALA A 93 -36.68 -33.09 -5.79
C ALA A 93 -35.27 -32.46 -5.59
N ALA A 94 -34.26 -33.22 -6.02
CA ALA A 94 -32.88 -32.85 -6.41
C ALA A 94 -32.09 -31.85 -5.53
N GLY A 95 -31.20 -32.40 -4.70
CA GLY A 95 -30.15 -31.64 -4.02
C GLY A 95 -29.10 -31.12 -4.99
N LYS A 96 -28.89 -29.80 -4.99
CA LYS A 96 -27.58 -29.19 -5.24
C LYS A 96 -26.81 -29.21 -3.93
N PRO A 97 -25.47 -29.39 -3.90
CA PRO A 97 -24.72 -29.24 -2.67
C PRO A 97 -24.80 -27.77 -2.26
N GLY A 98 -25.73 -27.46 -1.35
CA GLY A 98 -25.70 -26.23 -0.60
C GLY A 98 -24.44 -26.28 0.24
N ILE A 99 -23.52 -25.36 -0.01
CA ILE A 99 -22.49 -25.02 0.95
C ILE A 99 -23.25 -24.58 2.19
N SER A 100 -23.32 -25.48 3.17
CA SER A 100 -23.71 -25.14 4.52
C SER A 100 -22.66 -24.15 5.01
N THR A 101 -22.95 -22.87 4.89
CA THR A 101 -22.32 -21.84 5.69
C THR A 101 -22.82 -22.03 7.12
N SER A 102 -22.37 -23.11 7.76
CA SER A 102 -22.22 -23.09 9.20
C SER A 102 -21.14 -22.05 9.44
N SER A 103 -21.59 -20.82 9.69
CA SER A 103 -20.84 -19.80 10.38
C SER A 103 -20.48 -20.36 11.76
N SER A 104 -19.49 -21.24 11.78
CA SER A 104 -18.72 -21.52 12.98
C SER A 104 -17.98 -20.22 13.22
N SER A 105 -18.52 -19.43 14.14
CA SER A 105 -17.80 -18.43 14.89
C SER A 105 -16.62 -19.11 15.59
N TYR A 106 -15.59 -19.47 14.83
CA TYR A 106 -14.31 -19.84 15.40
C TYR A 106 -13.62 -18.54 15.77
N ASN A 107 -13.98 -18.06 16.96
CA ASN A 107 -13.14 -17.13 17.70
C ASN A 107 -11.72 -17.68 17.65
N GLY A 108 -10.74 -16.83 17.31
CA GLY A 108 -9.32 -17.14 17.32
C GLY A 108 -8.81 -17.49 18.72
N GLY A 109 -9.26 -18.62 19.26
CA GLY A 109 -8.52 -19.36 20.27
C GLY A 109 -7.33 -19.97 19.55
N ASN A 110 -6.13 -19.65 20.02
CA ASN A 110 -4.92 -20.36 19.60
C ASN A 110 -5.26 -21.86 19.61
N GLY A 111 -5.01 -22.59 18.53
CA GLY A 111 -5.17 -24.05 18.47
C GLY A 111 -4.39 -24.82 19.56
N ALA A 112 -3.73 -24.12 20.48
CA ALA A 112 -3.15 -24.57 21.73
C ALA A 112 -4.05 -25.43 22.62
N ASP A 113 -5.38 -25.36 22.48
CA ASP A 113 -6.31 -26.24 23.23
C ASP A 113 -6.72 -27.51 22.46
N LEU A 114 -6.43 -27.58 21.15
CA LEU A 114 -6.69 -28.78 20.35
C LEU A 114 -5.64 -29.87 20.64
N PRO A 115 -5.99 -31.16 20.58
CA PRO A 115 -4.99 -32.23 20.56
C PRO A 115 -3.93 -31.99 19.45
N PRO A 116 -2.64 -32.34 19.66
CA PRO A 116 -1.57 -32.03 18.72
C PRO A 116 -1.84 -32.43 17.27
N GLN A 117 -2.51 -33.57 17.05
CA GLN A 117 -2.85 -34.08 15.72
C GLN A 117 -3.89 -33.24 14.94
N PHE A 118 -4.62 -32.34 15.62
CA PHE A 118 -5.57 -31.43 14.99
C PHE A 118 -5.01 -30.01 14.84
N ARG A 119 -3.80 -29.76 15.33
CA ARG A 119 -3.11 -28.47 15.15
C ARG A 119 -2.42 -28.49 13.80
N TYR A 120 -2.78 -27.54 12.96
CA TYR A 120 -2.07 -27.30 11.73
C TYR A 120 -1.02 -26.19 11.98
N PRO A 121 0.29 -26.43 11.77
CA PRO A 121 1.34 -25.51 12.23
C PRO A 121 1.24 -24.07 11.70
N THR A 122 0.66 -23.88 10.50
CA THR A 122 0.51 -22.58 9.83
C THR A 122 -0.97 -22.19 9.64
N ASP A 123 -1.82 -22.49 10.61
CA ASP A 123 -3.29 -22.40 10.48
C ASP A 123 -3.90 -20.99 10.41
N PHE A 124 -3.11 -19.94 10.63
CA PHE A 124 -3.62 -18.58 10.80
C PHE A 124 -4.42 -18.06 9.58
N LEU A 125 -3.99 -18.40 8.36
CA LEU A 125 -4.64 -18.01 7.09
C LEU A 125 -4.85 -19.21 6.17
N ARG A 126 -5.02 -20.42 6.73
CA ARG A 126 -5.06 -21.68 5.97
C ARG A 126 -6.11 -21.68 4.86
N ASP A 127 -7.29 -21.16 5.17
CA ASP A 127 -8.47 -21.26 4.31
C ASP A 127 -8.74 -19.94 3.54
N VAL A 128 -7.75 -19.05 3.48
CA VAL A 128 -7.86 -17.76 2.80
C VAL A 128 -7.14 -17.81 1.46
N VAL A 129 -7.90 -17.62 0.38
CA VAL A 129 -7.38 -17.54 -0.99
C VAL A 129 -6.99 -16.09 -1.27
N PRO A 130 -5.73 -15.82 -1.68
CA PRO A 130 -5.34 -14.48 -2.07
C PRO A 130 -6.10 -14.02 -3.31
N ILE A 131 -6.46 -12.74 -3.34
CA ILE A 131 -7.11 -12.05 -4.45
C ILE A 131 -6.36 -10.76 -4.77
N PRO A 132 -6.34 -10.32 -6.04
CA PRO A 132 -5.60 -9.14 -6.49
C PRO A 132 -6.27 -7.83 -6.03
N CYS A 133 -6.35 -7.60 -4.72
CA CYS A 133 -6.84 -6.36 -4.13
C CYS A 133 -5.80 -5.70 -3.23
N HIS A 134 -5.91 -4.38 -3.19
CA HIS A 134 -5.17 -3.48 -2.32
C HIS A 134 -6.12 -2.89 -1.27
N SER A 135 -5.90 -3.24 -0.01
CA SER A 135 -6.61 -2.66 1.14
C SER A 135 -6.17 -1.21 1.30
N HIS A 136 -6.92 -0.32 0.65
CA HIS A 136 -6.71 1.13 0.74
C HIS A 136 -7.07 1.61 2.15
N ASN A 137 -6.29 2.57 2.64
CA ASN A 137 -6.35 3.07 4.02
C ASN A 137 -6.39 1.92 5.03
N ASP A 138 -5.54 0.91 4.88
CA ASP A 138 -5.57 -0.31 5.72
C ASP A 138 -5.49 0.01 7.22
N TYR A 139 -4.83 1.10 7.58
CA TYR A 139 -4.75 1.58 8.96
C TYR A 139 -6.11 2.03 9.52
N TRP A 140 -7.14 2.29 8.72
CA TRP A 140 -8.53 2.52 9.19
C TRP A 140 -9.25 1.24 9.58
N ARG A 141 -8.73 0.06 9.23
CA ARG A 141 -9.35 -1.22 9.58
C ARG A 141 -9.32 -1.43 11.10
N LYS A 142 -10.28 -2.22 11.58
CA LYS A 142 -10.37 -2.60 13.00
C LYS A 142 -9.09 -3.26 13.49
N GLU A 143 -8.55 -4.16 12.68
CA GLU A 143 -7.27 -4.82 12.87
C GLU A 143 -6.45 -4.58 11.60
N PRO A 144 -5.62 -3.51 11.54
CA PRO A 144 -4.71 -3.27 10.42
C PRO A 144 -3.86 -4.51 10.14
N LEU A 145 -3.46 -4.67 8.89
CA LEU A 145 -2.88 -5.87 8.29
C LEU A 145 -3.86 -7.06 8.26
N PHE A 146 -4.34 -7.51 9.41
CA PHE A 146 -5.08 -8.77 9.52
C PHE A 146 -6.47 -8.73 8.90
N SER A 147 -7.14 -7.57 8.88
CA SER A 147 -8.44 -7.44 8.21
C SER A 147 -8.30 -7.64 6.70
N ALA A 148 -7.24 -7.09 6.08
CA ALA A 148 -6.93 -7.28 4.67
C ALA A 148 -6.53 -8.72 4.36
N LEU A 149 -5.62 -9.29 5.17
CA LEU A 149 -5.17 -10.66 4.98
C LEU A 149 -6.33 -11.65 5.08
N ARG A 150 -7.27 -11.49 6.02
CA ARG A 150 -8.46 -12.37 6.11
C ARG A 150 -9.43 -12.22 4.94
N ALA A 151 -9.42 -11.07 4.26
CA ALA A 151 -10.20 -10.86 3.05
C ALA A 151 -9.49 -11.37 1.78
N GLY A 152 -8.23 -11.82 1.90
CA GLY A 152 -7.41 -12.28 0.79
C GLY A 152 -6.63 -11.17 0.06
N CYS A 153 -6.67 -9.91 0.50
CA CYS A 153 -5.93 -8.87 -0.22
C CYS A 153 -4.43 -9.08 -0.13
N VAL A 154 -3.78 -9.10 -1.31
CA VAL A 154 -2.34 -9.26 -1.48
C VAL A 154 -1.57 -7.94 -1.35
N SER A 155 -2.24 -6.85 -1.00
CA SER A 155 -1.60 -5.57 -0.76
C SER A 155 -2.31 -4.75 0.33
N VAL A 156 -1.52 -4.03 1.12
CA VAL A 156 -1.97 -3.12 2.20
C VAL A 156 -1.23 -1.79 2.12
N GLU A 157 -1.82 -0.75 2.68
CA GLU A 157 -1.28 0.62 2.69
C GLU A 157 -0.95 1.13 4.09
N ALA A 158 0.15 1.87 4.20
CA ALA A 158 0.53 2.62 5.39
C ALA A 158 0.85 4.08 5.06
N ASP A 159 0.02 5.01 5.54
CA ASP A 159 0.27 6.45 5.44
C ASP A 159 1.22 6.90 6.56
N VAL A 160 2.49 7.10 6.23
CA VAL A 160 3.56 7.32 7.22
C VAL A 160 3.94 8.79 7.38
N TRP A 161 4.08 9.19 8.64
CA TRP A 161 4.49 10.52 9.07
C TRP A 161 5.72 10.42 9.97
N TRP A 162 6.84 11.01 9.56
CA TRP A 162 8.00 11.17 10.44
C TRP A 162 7.84 12.41 11.31
N LEU A 163 7.47 12.22 12.58
CA LEU A 163 7.18 13.31 13.50
C LEU A 163 7.79 13.07 14.89
N SER A 164 7.89 14.15 15.66
CA SER A 164 8.23 14.16 17.08
C SER A 164 7.02 14.62 17.88
N PHE A 165 6.69 13.93 18.98
CA PHE A 165 5.75 14.48 19.96
C PHE A 165 6.50 14.87 21.25
N PRO A 166 6.07 15.91 21.97
CA PRO A 166 6.73 16.33 23.21
C PRO A 166 6.88 15.22 24.26
N SER A 167 6.01 14.21 24.23
CA SER A 167 5.98 13.08 25.15
C SER A 167 6.49 11.76 24.57
N SER A 168 7.01 11.74 23.34
CA SER A 168 7.52 10.53 22.70
C SER A 168 8.78 10.79 21.87
N LYS A 169 9.52 9.72 21.59
CA LYS A 169 10.62 9.76 20.63
C LYS A 169 10.09 10.05 19.22
N ASN A 170 10.97 10.55 18.36
CA ASN A 170 10.68 10.59 16.93
C ASN A 170 10.41 9.18 16.43
N ASP A 171 9.32 9.01 15.69
CA ASP A 171 8.91 7.72 15.13
C ASP A 171 8.13 7.93 13.83
N LEU A 172 7.91 6.84 13.09
CA LEU A 172 7.02 6.79 11.94
C LEU A 172 5.60 6.49 12.43
N TYR A 173 4.76 7.51 12.52
CA TYR A 173 3.36 7.36 12.89
C TYR A 173 2.51 7.08 11.67
N VAL A 174 1.40 6.36 11.86
CA VAL A 174 0.50 5.98 10.75
C VAL A 174 -0.88 6.59 10.92
N GLY A 175 -1.36 7.27 9.87
CA GLY A 175 -2.72 7.80 9.78
C GLY A 175 -2.91 8.68 8.55
N HIS A 176 -4.17 8.94 8.19
CA HIS A 176 -4.50 9.73 7.00
C HIS A 176 -4.10 11.20 7.14
N ASP A 177 -4.26 11.74 8.34
CA ASP A 177 -3.97 13.13 8.68
C ASP A 177 -3.40 13.24 10.10
N PRO A 178 -2.77 14.38 10.46
CA PRO A 178 -2.14 14.56 11.77
C PRO A 178 -3.06 14.38 12.97
N ALA A 179 -4.38 14.62 12.84
CA ALA A 179 -5.32 14.48 13.95
C ALA A 179 -5.67 13.01 14.25
N ALA A 180 -5.44 12.10 13.31
CA ALA A 180 -5.63 10.66 13.47
C ALA A 180 -4.40 9.95 14.08
N LEU A 181 -3.27 10.66 14.25
CA LEU A 181 -2.03 10.07 14.78
C LEU A 181 -2.11 9.85 16.29
N THR A 182 -1.58 8.72 16.74
CA THR A 182 -1.46 8.41 18.17
C THR A 182 -0.10 7.78 18.48
N PRO A 183 0.44 7.93 19.71
CA PRO A 183 1.75 7.39 20.06
C PRO A 183 1.90 5.87 19.91
N HIS A 184 0.80 5.11 19.87
CA HIS A 184 0.82 3.64 19.78
C HIS A 184 0.70 3.11 18.35
N ARG A 185 0.33 3.97 17.39
CA ARG A 185 0.06 3.60 16.01
C ARG A 185 1.25 4.01 15.14
N THR A 186 2.27 3.16 15.13
CA THR A 186 3.50 3.37 14.37
C THR A 186 3.59 2.38 13.21
N PHE A 187 4.47 2.68 12.25
CA PHE A 187 4.74 1.81 11.12
C PHE A 187 5.22 0.43 11.60
N ALA A 188 6.13 0.41 12.58
CA ALA A 188 6.55 -0.81 13.24
C ALA A 188 5.40 -1.56 13.92
N SER A 189 4.58 -0.90 14.75
CA SER A 189 3.56 -1.59 15.56
C SER A 189 2.38 -2.13 14.76
N LEU A 190 2.02 -1.46 13.66
CA LEU A 190 0.89 -1.85 12.81
C LEU A 190 1.27 -2.80 11.68
N TYR A 191 2.49 -2.70 11.13
CA TYR A 191 2.88 -3.45 9.93
C TYR A 191 4.13 -4.32 10.12
N VAL A 192 5.27 -3.73 10.48
CA VAL A 192 6.54 -4.48 10.50
C VAL A 192 6.53 -5.59 11.56
N ASP A 193 6.24 -5.26 12.82
CA ASP A 193 6.29 -6.25 13.91
C ASP A 193 5.24 -7.36 13.73
N PRO A 194 3.98 -7.07 13.34
CA PRO A 194 3.01 -8.11 13.02
C PRO A 194 3.42 -8.98 11.84
N LEU A 195 4.00 -8.42 10.77
CA LEU A 195 4.51 -9.19 9.64
C LEU A 195 5.64 -10.11 10.04
N VAL A 196 6.60 -9.61 10.83
CA VAL A 196 7.72 -10.44 11.33
C VAL A 196 7.18 -11.63 12.12
N LYS A 197 6.27 -11.39 13.07
CA LYS A 197 5.67 -12.45 13.89
C LYS A 197 4.88 -13.45 13.07
N LEU A 198 4.18 -13.00 12.03
CA LEU A 198 3.43 -13.88 11.14
C LEU A 198 4.37 -14.75 10.32
N LEU A 199 5.36 -14.15 9.65
CA LEU A 199 6.31 -14.85 8.80
C LEU A 199 7.23 -15.79 9.60
N ASP A 200 7.58 -15.46 10.86
CA ASP A 200 8.33 -16.37 11.75
C ASP A 200 7.52 -17.65 12.03
N ARG A 201 6.17 -17.55 12.11
CA ARG A 201 5.29 -18.71 12.26
C ARG A 201 5.14 -19.49 10.95
N MET A 202 5.08 -18.80 9.82
CA MET A 202 4.95 -19.42 8.49
C MET A 202 6.25 -20.13 8.05
N ASN A 203 7.39 -19.73 8.60
CA ASN A 203 8.72 -20.23 8.27
C ASN A 203 9.46 -20.77 9.52
N PRO A 204 8.96 -21.85 10.17
CA PRO A 204 9.48 -22.32 11.45
C PRO A 204 10.79 -23.10 11.28
N GLN A 205 11.91 -22.39 11.42
CA GLN A 205 13.28 -22.93 11.25
C GLN A 205 13.60 -24.17 12.10
N ALA A 206 12.96 -24.33 13.26
CA ALA A 206 13.18 -25.46 14.16
C ALA A 206 12.23 -26.64 13.94
N ALA A 207 11.30 -26.57 12.97
CA ALA A 207 10.34 -27.64 12.75
C ALA A 207 11.00 -28.83 12.03
N PRO A 208 10.78 -30.07 12.49
CA PRO A 208 11.50 -31.26 12.02
C PRO A 208 11.26 -31.61 10.55
N PHE A 209 10.19 -31.08 9.95
CA PHE A 209 9.80 -31.29 8.56
C PHE A 209 9.85 -30.00 7.73
N TYR A 210 10.33 -28.91 8.32
CA TYR A 210 10.60 -27.67 7.58
C TYR A 210 12.05 -27.74 7.11
N HIS A 211 12.22 -28.09 5.84
CA HIS A 211 13.51 -28.03 5.17
C HIS A 211 13.53 -26.75 4.34
N GLU A 212 14.11 -25.69 4.88
CA GLU A 212 14.63 -24.63 4.03
C GLU A 212 15.67 -25.34 3.15
N ASN A 213 15.45 -25.42 1.84
CA ASN A 213 16.47 -25.99 0.96
C ASN A 213 17.75 -25.22 1.27
N SER A 214 18.82 -25.93 1.66
CA SER A 214 20.06 -25.36 2.22
C SER A 214 20.77 -24.39 1.27
N ASP A 215 20.25 -24.23 0.06
CA ASP A 215 20.65 -23.23 -0.90
C ASP A 215 19.94 -21.90 -0.63
N HIS A 216 20.53 -21.08 0.24
CA HIS A 216 20.08 -19.73 0.57
C HIS A 216 20.06 -18.77 -0.64
N SER A 217 20.48 -19.24 -1.83
CA SER A 217 20.47 -18.50 -3.09
C SER A 217 19.14 -18.57 -3.84
N ASN A 218 18.26 -19.53 -3.52
CA ASN A 218 16.95 -19.66 -4.16
C ASN A 218 15.86 -19.15 -3.22
N SER A 219 15.14 -18.09 -3.62
CA SER A 219 13.98 -17.57 -2.87
C SER A 219 12.81 -18.55 -2.78
N ASP A 220 12.86 -19.66 -3.51
CA ASP A 220 11.79 -20.65 -3.71
C ASP A 220 11.32 -21.40 -2.46
N SER A 221 12.03 -21.36 -1.33
CA SER A 221 11.60 -22.09 -0.12
C SER A 221 10.91 -21.23 0.95
N ARG A 222 10.88 -19.90 0.80
CA ARG A 222 10.29 -19.02 1.82
C ARG A 222 8.80 -18.89 1.59
N ARG A 223 8.02 -19.18 2.63
CA ARG A 223 6.56 -19.11 2.60
C ARG A 223 6.09 -17.68 2.91
N GLY A 224 5.21 -17.18 2.06
CA GLY A 224 4.44 -15.95 2.23
C GLY A 224 3.39 -16.06 3.34
N VAL A 225 2.50 -15.07 3.38
CA VAL A 225 1.48 -14.96 4.43
C VAL A 225 0.25 -15.86 4.20
N PHE A 226 0.04 -16.32 2.96
CA PHE A 226 -1.10 -17.18 2.60
C PHE A 226 -0.67 -18.64 2.52
N ASP A 227 -1.33 -19.54 3.25
CA ASP A 227 -1.02 -20.98 3.16
C ASP A 227 -1.52 -21.59 1.84
N ALA A 228 -2.63 -21.05 1.31
CA ALA A 228 -3.25 -21.47 0.05
C ALA A 228 -2.38 -21.17 -1.18
N ASP A 229 -1.51 -20.16 -1.08
CA ASP A 229 -0.50 -19.82 -2.06
C ASP A 229 0.76 -19.27 -1.33
N PRO A 230 1.69 -20.15 -0.96
CA PRO A 230 2.89 -19.76 -0.22
C PRO A 230 3.87 -18.88 -1.01
N GLU A 231 3.74 -18.78 -2.33
CA GLU A 231 4.62 -17.94 -3.17
C GLU A 231 4.06 -16.53 -3.34
N GLN A 232 2.79 -16.30 -2.98
CA GLN A 232 2.17 -14.99 -3.04
C GLN A 232 2.84 -14.00 -2.09
N THR A 233 3.59 -13.05 -2.67
CA THR A 233 4.17 -11.91 -1.96
C THR A 233 3.07 -10.97 -1.46
N LEU A 234 3.23 -10.42 -0.26
CA LEU A 234 2.39 -9.34 0.24
C LEU A 234 3.03 -7.99 -0.11
N VAL A 235 2.30 -7.12 -0.79
CA VAL A 235 2.77 -5.77 -1.08
C VAL A 235 2.42 -4.81 0.06
N LEU A 236 3.44 -4.28 0.73
CA LEU A 236 3.32 -3.18 1.69
C LEU A 236 3.57 -1.85 0.96
N LEU A 237 2.49 -1.15 0.59
CA LEU A 237 2.55 0.17 0.00
C LEU A 237 2.72 1.22 1.11
N VAL A 238 3.77 2.03 1.03
CA VAL A 238 4.11 3.04 2.02
C VAL A 238 3.91 4.43 1.40
N ASP A 239 2.85 5.13 1.81
CA ASP A 239 2.56 6.49 1.37
C ASP A 239 3.23 7.49 2.34
N VAL A 240 4.29 8.15 1.85
CA VAL A 240 5.04 9.12 2.64
C VAL A 240 4.33 10.47 2.65
N LYS A 241 3.82 10.88 3.82
CA LYS A 241 3.05 12.13 3.99
C LYS A 241 3.87 13.34 4.42
N THR A 242 5.05 13.11 4.98
CA THR A 242 6.01 14.15 5.38
C THR A 242 7.10 14.35 4.32
N ASP A 243 8.14 15.12 4.61
CA ASP A 243 9.27 15.33 3.69
C ASP A 243 9.91 13.97 3.32
N GLY A 244 9.93 13.67 2.02
CA GLY A 244 10.41 12.40 1.49
C GLY A 244 11.86 12.09 1.83
N ALA A 245 12.75 13.07 1.65
CA ALA A 245 14.19 12.89 1.85
C ALA A 245 14.54 12.60 3.31
N GLN A 246 13.76 13.13 4.26
CA GLN A 246 13.91 12.86 5.68
C GLN A 246 13.19 11.59 6.13
N THR A 247 12.02 11.31 5.57
CA THR A 247 11.12 10.23 6.02
C THR A 247 11.52 8.87 5.45
N TRP A 248 11.83 8.81 4.16
CA TRP A 248 12.11 7.55 3.46
C TRP A 248 13.28 6.76 4.06
N PRO A 249 14.43 7.37 4.44
CA PRO A 249 15.49 6.64 5.13
C PRO A 249 15.03 5.98 6.44
N ARG A 250 14.10 6.59 7.17
CA ARG A 250 13.53 6.03 8.41
C ARG A 250 12.63 4.84 8.13
N VAL A 251 11.91 4.85 7.01
CA VAL A 251 11.13 3.69 6.55
C VAL A 251 12.08 2.54 6.30
N LEU A 252 13.15 2.76 5.52
CA LEU A 252 14.15 1.73 5.22
C LEU A 252 14.83 1.17 6.48
N GLU A 253 15.12 2.02 7.47
CA GLU A 253 15.64 1.62 8.79
C GLU A 253 14.65 0.70 9.53
N GLN A 254 13.36 1.03 9.57
CA GLN A 254 12.37 0.20 10.26
C GLN A 254 12.07 -1.13 9.55
N LEU A 255 12.42 -1.27 8.28
CA LEU A 255 12.29 -2.54 7.54
C LEU A 255 13.39 -3.55 7.86
N GLU A 256 14.41 -3.17 8.63
CA GLU A 256 15.56 -4.04 8.97
C GLU A 256 15.19 -5.43 9.50
N PRO A 257 14.17 -5.60 10.38
CA PRO A 257 13.79 -6.92 10.87
C PRO A 257 13.34 -7.89 9.76
N LEU A 258 12.73 -7.38 8.69
CA LEU A 258 12.34 -8.16 7.51
C LEU A 258 13.55 -8.41 6.60
N ARG A 259 14.38 -7.38 6.38
CA ARG A 259 15.61 -7.45 5.58
C ARG A 259 16.59 -8.49 6.10
N ALA A 260 16.88 -8.47 7.40
CA ALA A 260 17.82 -9.39 8.04
C ALA A 260 17.39 -10.86 7.95
N ARG A 261 16.10 -11.12 7.70
CA ARG A 261 15.55 -12.48 7.48
C ARG A 261 15.42 -12.84 6.00
N GLY A 262 15.84 -11.95 5.10
CA GLY A 262 15.68 -12.12 3.65
C GLY A 262 14.21 -12.11 3.21
N TRP A 263 13.30 -11.46 3.94
CA TRP A 263 11.88 -11.51 3.60
C TRP A 263 11.41 -10.41 2.65
N LEU A 264 12.29 -9.44 2.33
CA LEU A 264 11.99 -8.40 1.38
C LEU A 264 12.30 -8.85 -0.05
N THR A 265 11.38 -8.58 -0.98
CA THR A 265 11.71 -8.52 -2.40
C THR A 265 12.78 -7.46 -2.61
N ARG A 266 13.79 -7.80 -3.39
CA ARG A 266 14.97 -6.96 -3.56
C ARG A 266 15.48 -6.99 -4.99
N PHE A 267 16.03 -5.86 -5.39
CA PHE A 267 16.90 -5.76 -6.55
C PHE A 267 18.35 -5.94 -6.08
N GLU A 268 19.05 -6.87 -6.71
CA GLU A 268 20.49 -7.11 -6.59
C GLU A 268 21.06 -7.17 -8.00
N ASP A 269 22.10 -6.39 -8.28
CA ASP A 269 22.78 -6.45 -9.58
C ASP A 269 23.40 -7.84 -9.76
N GLY A 270 22.75 -8.67 -10.57
CA GLY A 270 23.11 -10.07 -10.80
C GLY A 270 24.23 -10.25 -11.83
N GLY A 271 24.73 -9.17 -12.44
CA GLY A 271 25.62 -9.25 -13.60
C GLY A 271 24.89 -9.68 -14.88
N ASP A 272 25.66 -10.07 -15.91
CA ASP A 272 25.15 -10.28 -17.27
C ASP A 272 24.04 -11.36 -17.36
N GLY A 273 22.79 -10.91 -17.53
CA GLY A 273 21.66 -11.73 -18.01
C GLY A 273 20.54 -12.03 -17.01
N GLU A 274 20.70 -11.70 -15.73
CA GLU A 274 19.59 -11.74 -14.75
C GLU A 274 18.87 -10.40 -14.66
N ASP A 275 17.57 -10.42 -14.37
CA ASP A 275 16.78 -9.19 -14.20
C ASP A 275 17.01 -8.49 -12.86
N GLY A 276 17.82 -9.11 -12.00
CA GLY A 276 18.25 -8.60 -10.70
C GLY A 276 17.16 -8.63 -9.62
N VAL A 277 15.91 -9.00 -9.92
CA VAL A 277 14.82 -8.94 -8.93
C VAL A 277 14.60 -10.30 -8.28
N ARG A 278 14.87 -10.39 -6.98
CA ARG A 278 14.62 -11.58 -6.15
C ARG A 278 13.37 -11.36 -5.30
N VAL A 279 12.31 -12.10 -5.58
CA VAL A 279 11.01 -11.99 -4.89
C VAL A 279 11.10 -12.56 -3.48
N GLY A 280 10.58 -11.81 -2.50
CA GLY A 280 10.45 -12.24 -1.12
C GLY A 280 8.98 -12.27 -0.67
N PRO A 281 8.71 -12.85 0.51
CA PRO A 281 7.38 -12.82 1.15
C PRO A 281 6.73 -11.44 1.24
N VAL A 282 7.52 -10.36 1.30
CA VAL A 282 7.03 -8.98 1.35
C VAL A 282 7.69 -8.14 0.28
N THR A 283 6.90 -7.46 -0.55
CA THR A 283 7.41 -6.43 -1.48
C THR A 283 7.04 -5.06 -0.95
N VAL A 284 8.03 -4.19 -0.71
CA VAL A 284 7.78 -2.82 -0.25
C VAL A 284 7.71 -1.88 -1.45
N VAL A 285 6.68 -1.06 -1.51
CA VAL A 285 6.50 -0.06 -2.57
C VAL A 285 6.33 1.32 -1.94
N GLY A 286 7.15 2.29 -2.31
CA GLY A 286 7.03 3.68 -1.86
C GLY A 286 6.17 4.51 -2.80
N THR A 287 5.25 5.29 -2.24
CA THR A 287 4.37 6.24 -2.93
C THR A 287 4.29 7.57 -2.15
N GLY A 288 3.42 8.50 -2.55
CA GLY A 288 3.31 9.82 -1.94
C GLY A 288 4.57 10.66 -2.17
N ASN A 289 5.13 11.25 -1.11
CA ASN A 289 6.36 12.04 -1.19
C ASN A 289 7.64 11.18 -1.28
N THR A 290 7.57 9.88 -1.62
CA THR A 290 8.77 9.04 -1.75
C THR A 290 9.69 9.60 -2.84
N PRO A 291 10.97 9.90 -2.55
CA PRO A 291 11.88 10.46 -3.54
C PRO A 291 12.49 9.36 -4.42
N PHE A 292 12.10 9.33 -5.70
CA PHE A 292 12.56 8.34 -6.68
C PHE A 292 14.09 8.28 -6.81
N ASP A 293 14.77 9.43 -6.82
CA ASP A 293 16.23 9.53 -6.93
C ASP A 293 16.96 8.94 -5.71
N VAL A 294 16.37 9.05 -4.52
CA VAL A 294 16.91 8.47 -3.28
C VAL A 294 16.67 6.96 -3.26
N LEU A 295 15.47 6.51 -3.66
CA LEU A 295 15.11 5.10 -3.72
C LEU A 295 16.01 4.34 -4.71
N THR A 296 16.31 4.95 -5.86
CA THR A 296 17.10 4.34 -6.94
C THR A 296 18.61 4.61 -6.85
N ARG A 297 19.06 5.43 -5.88
CA ARG A 297 20.47 5.85 -5.76
C ARG A 297 21.46 4.70 -5.67
N ASN A 298 21.10 3.64 -4.95
CA ASN A 298 21.92 2.45 -4.88
C ASN A 298 21.65 1.61 -6.14
N ALA A 299 22.63 1.59 -7.04
CA ALA A 299 22.53 0.87 -8.30
C ALA A 299 22.81 -0.64 -8.17
N THR A 300 23.28 -1.12 -7.01
CA THR A 300 23.66 -2.53 -6.83
C THR A 300 22.75 -3.31 -5.88
N TYR A 301 22.09 -2.63 -4.94
CA TYR A 301 21.18 -3.27 -3.99
C TYR A 301 20.04 -2.33 -3.58
N ARG A 302 18.79 -2.80 -3.64
CA ARG A 302 17.59 -2.12 -3.12
C ARG A 302 16.59 -3.16 -2.64
N ASP A 303 15.81 -2.88 -1.59
CA ASP A 303 14.71 -3.75 -1.13
C ASP A 303 13.38 -3.04 -0.96
N ALA A 304 13.22 -1.98 -1.75
CA ALA A 304 11.97 -1.28 -1.94
C ALA A 304 11.90 -0.78 -3.39
N PHE A 305 10.67 -0.69 -3.89
CA PHE A 305 10.33 -0.33 -5.26
C PHE A 305 9.46 0.93 -5.26
N PHE A 306 9.31 1.57 -6.41
CA PHE A 306 8.50 2.77 -6.56
C PHE A 306 7.10 2.47 -7.13
N ASP A 307 6.14 3.33 -6.80
CA ASP A 307 4.83 3.42 -7.45
C ASP A 307 4.89 4.49 -8.54
N ALA A 308 5.07 4.07 -9.79
CA ALA A 308 5.24 4.94 -10.93
C ALA A 308 3.94 5.71 -11.26
N PRO A 309 4.03 6.93 -11.83
CA PRO A 309 2.85 7.73 -12.15
C PRO A 309 2.16 7.22 -13.43
N LEU A 310 1.17 6.32 -13.30
CA LEU A 310 0.47 5.68 -14.43
C LEU A 310 -0.11 6.69 -15.44
N GLY A 311 -0.65 7.80 -14.95
CA GLY A 311 -1.25 8.84 -15.80
C GLY A 311 -0.24 9.58 -16.69
N ALA A 312 1.04 9.56 -16.32
CA ALA A 312 2.14 10.20 -17.06
C ALA A 312 3.08 9.17 -17.73
N LEU A 313 2.85 7.87 -17.50
CA LEU A 313 3.67 6.80 -18.06
C LEU A 313 3.43 6.69 -19.57
N SER A 314 4.51 6.54 -20.34
CA SER A 314 4.48 6.44 -21.81
C SER A 314 5.29 5.22 -22.28
N GLU A 315 4.94 4.68 -23.44
CA GLU A 315 5.64 3.54 -24.06
C GLU A 315 6.97 3.99 -24.68
N VAL A 316 7.92 4.33 -23.83
CA VAL A 316 9.26 4.75 -24.26
C VAL A 316 10.25 3.72 -23.75
N GLU A 317 10.93 3.04 -24.68
CA GLU A 317 12.08 2.19 -24.34
C GLU A 317 13.14 3.03 -23.62
N GLY A 318 13.58 2.56 -22.46
CA GLY A 318 14.52 3.29 -21.61
C GLY A 318 13.88 4.44 -20.81
N GLY A 319 12.56 4.41 -20.60
CA GLY A 319 11.89 5.30 -19.65
C GLY A 319 12.40 5.12 -18.22
N ASP A 320 12.13 6.09 -17.35
CA ASP A 320 12.66 6.12 -15.98
C ASP A 320 12.18 4.94 -15.10
N TYR A 321 11.07 4.30 -15.48
CA TYR A 321 10.40 3.26 -14.68
C TYR A 321 10.40 1.91 -15.39
N ASP A 322 10.89 0.90 -14.68
CA ASP A 322 10.86 -0.50 -15.08
C ASP A 322 10.73 -1.42 -13.85
N ARG A 323 10.61 -2.73 -14.10
CA ARG A 323 10.49 -3.74 -13.03
C ARG A 323 11.65 -3.79 -12.03
N THR A 324 12.82 -3.23 -12.35
CA THR A 324 14.00 -3.24 -11.46
C THR A 324 13.95 -2.11 -10.41
N ASN A 325 13.13 -1.10 -10.65
CA ASN A 325 13.01 0.07 -9.78
C ASN A 325 11.57 0.34 -9.29
N SER A 326 10.57 -0.18 -9.99
CA SER A 326 9.14 0.04 -9.73
C SER A 326 8.37 -1.29 -9.75
N LEU A 327 7.29 -1.36 -8.97
CA LEU A 327 6.36 -2.51 -9.01
C LEU A 327 5.01 -2.08 -9.58
N TYR A 328 4.46 -1.00 -9.03
CA TYR A 328 3.19 -0.45 -9.46
C TYR A 328 3.42 0.69 -10.44
N ALA A 329 2.41 0.89 -11.28
CA ALA A 329 2.09 2.20 -11.83
C ALA A 329 0.66 2.52 -11.43
N SER A 330 0.43 3.63 -10.74
CA SER A 330 -0.92 4.02 -10.30
C SER A 330 -1.31 5.46 -10.60
N THR A 331 -2.63 5.70 -10.63
CA THR A 331 -3.21 7.04 -10.82
C THR A 331 -4.62 7.14 -10.23
N SER A 332 -5.11 8.36 -10.01
CA SER A 332 -6.51 8.61 -9.70
C SER A 332 -7.37 8.25 -10.90
N PHE A 333 -8.35 7.37 -10.69
CA PHE A 333 -9.40 7.12 -11.66
C PHE A 333 -10.13 8.41 -12.01
N LYS A 334 -10.45 9.22 -11.00
CA LYS A 334 -11.19 10.47 -11.18
C LYS A 334 -10.42 11.47 -12.03
N GLU A 335 -9.11 11.61 -11.84
CA GLU A 335 -8.30 12.53 -12.64
C GLU A 335 -8.00 11.98 -14.04
N ALA A 336 -7.69 10.69 -14.15
CA ALA A 336 -7.38 10.05 -15.43
C ALA A 336 -8.60 9.95 -16.36
N VAL A 337 -9.75 9.56 -15.81
CA VAL A 337 -10.95 9.23 -16.57
C VAL A 337 -11.95 10.39 -16.59
N GLY A 338 -12.03 11.16 -15.50
CA GLY A 338 -12.98 12.26 -15.37
C GLY A 338 -14.42 11.80 -15.05
N PRO A 339 -15.39 12.72 -15.13
CA PRO A 339 -16.77 12.43 -14.75
C PRO A 339 -17.46 11.45 -15.70
N LEU A 340 -18.31 10.59 -15.15
CA LEU A 340 -19.07 9.59 -15.90
C LEU A 340 -20.46 10.14 -16.26
N SER A 341 -20.80 10.16 -17.55
CA SER A 341 -22.14 10.54 -17.98
C SER A 341 -23.10 9.39 -17.78
N ARG A 342 -24.15 9.58 -16.97
CA ARG A 342 -25.15 8.54 -16.64
C ARG A 342 -24.55 7.24 -16.08
N GLY A 343 -23.36 7.29 -15.48
CA GLY A 343 -22.67 6.10 -14.95
C GLY A 343 -22.05 5.19 -16.02
N GLU A 344 -21.85 5.72 -17.23
CA GLU A 344 -21.21 5.04 -18.35
C GLU A 344 -19.84 5.65 -18.65
N LEU A 345 -18.89 4.81 -19.07
CA LEU A 345 -17.63 5.25 -19.66
C LEU A 345 -17.87 5.56 -21.15
N SER A 346 -17.33 6.68 -21.63
CA SER A 346 -17.23 6.93 -23.06
C SER A 346 -16.14 6.07 -23.71
N ASP A 347 -16.15 5.96 -25.04
CA ASP A 347 -15.10 5.26 -25.78
C ASP A 347 -13.72 5.86 -25.54
N ASP A 348 -13.64 7.19 -25.37
CA ASP A 348 -12.38 7.88 -25.10
C ASP A 348 -11.89 7.63 -23.67
N GLN A 349 -12.79 7.60 -22.70
CA GLN A 349 -12.47 7.23 -21.31
C GLN A 349 -11.93 5.79 -21.23
N LEU A 350 -12.58 4.86 -21.94
CA LEU A 350 -12.13 3.48 -22.02
C LEU A 350 -10.79 3.36 -22.75
N ARG A 351 -10.58 4.15 -23.81
CA ARG A 351 -9.29 4.24 -24.51
C ARG A 351 -8.17 4.73 -23.59
N THR A 352 -8.43 5.73 -22.74
CA THR A 352 -7.47 6.21 -21.74
C THR A 352 -7.04 5.09 -20.79
N ILE A 353 -8.00 4.33 -20.24
CA ILE A 353 -7.73 3.20 -19.34
C ILE A 353 -6.85 2.16 -20.06
N ARG A 354 -7.24 1.75 -21.28
CA ARG A 354 -6.48 0.77 -22.08
C ARG A 354 -5.07 1.21 -22.38
N VAL A 355 -4.87 2.48 -22.76
CA VAL A 355 -3.54 3.03 -23.04
C VAL A 355 -2.68 3.01 -21.78
N GLN A 356 -3.22 3.48 -20.66
CA GLN A 356 -2.48 3.51 -19.39
C GLN A 356 -2.07 2.10 -18.93
N ILE A 357 -3.01 1.15 -18.92
CA ILE A 357 -2.71 -0.25 -18.56
C ILE A 357 -1.62 -0.82 -19.48
N ARG A 358 -1.74 -0.61 -20.80
CA ARG A 358 -0.73 -1.06 -21.76
C ARG A 358 0.64 -0.45 -21.50
N ASN A 359 0.70 0.84 -21.16
CA ASN A 359 1.96 1.52 -20.83
C ASN A 359 2.59 0.96 -19.55
N ALA A 360 1.79 0.60 -18.54
CA ALA A 360 2.30 -0.08 -17.34
C ALA A 360 2.89 -1.45 -17.70
N HIS A 361 2.14 -2.25 -18.45
CA HIS A 361 2.55 -3.60 -18.84
C HIS A 361 3.78 -3.60 -19.74
N SER A 362 3.94 -2.62 -20.63
CA SER A 362 5.15 -2.49 -21.47
C SER A 362 6.41 -2.12 -20.67
N SER A 363 6.25 -1.43 -19.53
CA SER A 363 7.32 -1.21 -18.54
C SER A 363 7.50 -2.38 -17.55
N GLY A 364 6.71 -3.45 -17.67
CA GLY A 364 6.72 -4.58 -16.73
C GLY A 364 6.12 -4.26 -15.35
N LEU A 365 5.28 -3.21 -15.27
CA LEU A 365 4.66 -2.72 -14.04
C LEU A 365 3.21 -3.16 -13.95
N LYS A 366 2.70 -3.20 -12.72
CA LYS A 366 1.30 -3.54 -12.41
C LYS A 366 0.43 -2.29 -12.33
N ALA A 367 -0.63 -2.22 -13.12
CA ALA A 367 -1.54 -1.08 -13.16
C ALA A 367 -2.54 -1.09 -11.98
N ARG A 368 -2.70 0.06 -11.32
CA ARG A 368 -3.67 0.27 -10.23
C ARG A 368 -4.36 1.63 -10.33
N TYR A 369 -5.66 1.67 -10.07
CA TYR A 369 -6.44 2.91 -10.03
C TYR A 369 -7.00 3.16 -8.63
N TRP A 370 -6.72 4.33 -8.05
CA TRP A 370 -7.32 4.79 -6.80
C TRP A 370 -8.44 5.81 -7.05
N GLU A 371 -9.17 6.24 -6.02
CA GLU A 371 -10.31 7.16 -6.16
C GLU A 371 -11.44 6.68 -7.10
N THR A 372 -11.63 5.36 -7.22
CA THR A 372 -12.80 4.80 -7.95
C THR A 372 -14.11 5.17 -7.25
N PRO A 373 -15.25 5.27 -7.96
CA PRO A 373 -16.53 5.56 -7.32
C PRO A 373 -16.87 4.56 -6.23
N SER A 374 -17.16 5.03 -5.01
CA SER A 374 -17.57 4.18 -3.88
C SER A 374 -19.09 4.00 -3.77
N TRP A 375 -19.86 4.96 -4.29
CA TRP A 375 -21.32 4.95 -4.30
C TRP A 375 -21.88 5.63 -5.55
N PRO A 376 -23.02 5.17 -6.12
CA PRO A 376 -23.80 3.98 -5.73
C PRO A 376 -23.06 2.66 -5.90
N ILE A 377 -23.41 1.64 -5.10
CA ILE A 377 -22.76 0.30 -5.14
C ILE A 377 -22.78 -0.30 -6.55
N ALA A 378 -23.88 -0.16 -7.28
CA ALA A 378 -23.98 -0.65 -8.65
C ALA A 378 -22.95 0.01 -9.60
N LEU A 379 -22.67 1.31 -9.40
CA LEU A 379 -21.65 2.02 -10.18
C LEU A 379 -20.25 1.59 -9.78
N ARG A 380 -19.97 1.51 -8.47
CA ARG A 380 -18.69 0.97 -7.94
C ARG A 380 -18.37 -0.38 -8.56
N ASN A 381 -19.28 -1.33 -8.40
CA ASN A 381 -19.14 -2.71 -8.89
C ASN A 381 -18.91 -2.75 -10.40
N LYS A 382 -19.66 -1.94 -11.15
CA LYS A 382 -19.48 -1.82 -12.60
C LYS A 382 -18.08 -1.31 -12.97
N ILE A 383 -17.58 -0.28 -12.29
CA ILE A 383 -16.23 0.25 -12.56
C ILE A 383 -15.15 -0.75 -12.16
N TRP A 384 -15.30 -1.44 -11.03
CA TRP A 384 -14.40 -2.53 -10.64
C TRP A 384 -14.33 -3.63 -11.72
N ARG A 385 -15.49 -4.06 -12.24
CA ARG A 385 -15.58 -5.02 -13.35
C ARG A 385 -14.87 -4.54 -14.59
N ILE A 386 -15.13 -3.32 -15.03
CA ILE A 386 -14.47 -2.79 -16.22
C ILE A 386 -12.95 -2.71 -16.02
N LEU A 387 -12.47 -2.23 -14.88
CA LEU A 387 -11.02 -2.14 -14.64
C LEU A 387 -10.35 -3.51 -14.66
N VAL A 388 -10.95 -4.52 -14.04
CA VAL A 388 -10.41 -5.89 -14.04
C VAL A 388 -10.51 -6.53 -15.43
N GLU A 389 -11.62 -6.36 -16.15
CA GLU A 389 -11.79 -6.85 -17.53
C GLU A 389 -10.80 -6.20 -18.51
N GLU A 390 -10.45 -4.93 -18.31
CA GLU A 390 -9.47 -4.19 -19.11
C GLU A 390 -8.02 -4.48 -18.69
N GLY A 391 -7.81 -5.30 -17.65
CA GLY A 391 -6.49 -5.81 -17.27
C GLY A 391 -5.76 -5.02 -16.18
N ALA A 392 -6.45 -4.24 -15.34
CA ALA A 392 -5.83 -3.69 -14.14
C ALA A 392 -5.42 -4.83 -13.19
N ASP A 393 -4.15 -4.82 -12.76
CA ASP A 393 -3.54 -5.93 -12.02
C ASP A 393 -3.99 -5.99 -10.56
N ILE A 394 -4.33 -4.84 -9.97
CA ILE A 394 -4.72 -4.73 -8.57
C ILE A 394 -5.91 -3.80 -8.42
N LEU A 395 -6.96 -4.30 -7.79
CA LEU A 395 -8.15 -3.52 -7.46
C LEU A 395 -7.94 -2.74 -6.15
N ASN A 396 -8.04 -1.42 -6.20
CA ASN A 396 -7.98 -0.57 -5.02
C ASN A 396 -9.32 -0.59 -4.27
N VAL A 397 -9.36 -1.10 -3.04
CA VAL A 397 -10.63 -1.37 -2.34
C VAL A 397 -10.72 -0.72 -0.96
N ASP A 398 -11.82 0.01 -0.76
CA ASP A 398 -12.26 0.45 0.57
C ASP A 398 -13.21 -0.58 1.22
N ASP A 399 -13.91 -1.40 0.43
CA ASP A 399 -14.86 -2.41 0.91
C ASP A 399 -14.28 -3.82 0.71
N LEU A 400 -13.55 -4.30 1.73
CA LEU A 400 -12.89 -5.61 1.71
C LEU A 400 -13.88 -6.77 1.57
N TYR A 401 -15.06 -6.64 2.18
CA TYR A 401 -16.07 -7.70 2.12
C TYR A 401 -16.57 -7.86 0.70
N ALA A 402 -17.00 -6.77 0.05
CA ALA A 402 -17.44 -6.81 -1.35
C ALA A 402 -16.34 -7.33 -2.28
N ALA A 403 -15.09 -6.87 -2.09
CA ALA A 403 -13.95 -7.36 -2.88
C ALA A 403 -13.80 -8.88 -2.76
N SER A 404 -13.84 -9.42 -1.54
CA SER A 404 -13.68 -10.86 -1.27
C SER A 404 -14.77 -11.75 -1.87
N GLN A 405 -15.99 -11.24 -2.08
CA GLN A 405 -17.07 -12.04 -2.66
C GLN A 405 -16.91 -12.23 -4.18
N SER A 406 -16.21 -11.32 -4.87
CA SER A 406 -16.06 -11.32 -6.34
C SER A 406 -17.41 -11.42 -7.09
N ASP A 407 -18.51 -11.02 -6.47
CA ASP A 407 -19.89 -11.11 -6.99
C ASP A 407 -20.43 -9.77 -7.51
N TRP A 408 -19.53 -8.87 -7.91
CA TRP A 408 -19.80 -7.48 -8.28
C TRP A 408 -19.97 -7.22 -9.79
#